data_AF-A0A7X8J2P7-F1
#
_entry.id   AF-A0A7X8J2P7-F1
#
_cell.length_a   1.000
_cell.length_b   1.000
_cell.length_c   1.000
_cell.angle_alpha   90.00
_cell.angle_beta   90.00
_cell.angle_gamma   90.00
#
_symmetry.space_group_name_H-M   'P 1'
#
loop_
_entity.id
_entity.type
_entity.pdbx_description
1 polymer ?
#
loop_
_entity_poly.entity_id
_entity_poly.type
_entity_poly.pdbx_seq_one_letter_code
_entity_poly.pdbx_strand_id
1 'polypeptide(L)'
;MNRFINEDFFPLINPDIVVRHQQDTRQIMQIIRSEHNNVYSELERMGLNRNLADILISFLVNFTISQEGGRLQAGQIYDRFRNQIPWFNLVARQINIRGSELDRILIGIIEIILSIIRNGSRPPEPGRRWSRWES
;
A
#
# COMPACT_ATOMS: atom_id res chain seq x y z
N MET A 1 -37.41 -37.09 -11.85
CA MET A 1 -36.84 -36.11 -12.79
C MET A 1 -36.21 -34.99 -11.98
N ASN A 2 -34.90 -34.83 -12.11
CA ASN A 2 -34.04 -34.02 -11.24
C ASN A 2 -34.36 -32.53 -11.32
N ARG A 3 -34.45 -31.90 -10.14
CA ARG A 3 -34.44 -30.45 -9.98
C ARG A 3 -32.98 -30.00 -10.10
N PHE A 4 -32.63 -29.35 -11.21
CA PHE A 4 -31.35 -28.67 -11.34
C PHE A 4 -31.35 -27.50 -10.35
N ILE A 5 -30.44 -27.58 -9.37
CA ILE A 5 -30.10 -26.49 -8.48
C ILE A 5 -29.23 -25.55 -9.30
N ASN A 6 -29.67 -24.31 -9.52
CA ASN A 6 -28.87 -23.27 -10.14
C ASN A 6 -27.72 -22.93 -9.18
N GLU A 7 -26.53 -23.46 -9.44
CA GLU A 7 -25.28 -23.15 -8.73
C GLU A 7 -24.55 -21.92 -9.29
N ASP A 8 -25.22 -21.06 -10.06
CA ASP A 8 -24.62 -19.92 -10.77
C ASP A 8 -24.63 -18.60 -9.96
N PHE A 9 -24.44 -18.66 -8.64
CA PHE A 9 -24.43 -17.45 -7.78
C PHE A 9 -23.23 -17.34 -6.85
N PHE A 10 -22.07 -17.85 -7.28
CA PHE A 10 -20.78 -17.45 -6.71
C PHE A 10 -19.92 -16.92 -7.85
N PRO A 11 -19.46 -15.65 -7.82
CA PRO A 11 -18.43 -15.22 -8.75
C PRO A 11 -17.25 -16.17 -8.54
N LEU A 12 -16.85 -16.87 -9.61
CA LEU A 12 -15.65 -17.69 -9.64
C LEU A 12 -14.46 -16.78 -9.34
N ILE A 13 -14.12 -16.63 -8.07
CA ILE A 13 -12.84 -16.05 -7.66
C ILE A 13 -11.81 -17.01 -8.23
N ASN A 14 -11.20 -16.62 -9.35
CA ASN A 14 -10.18 -17.43 -9.98
C ASN A 14 -8.99 -17.52 -8.99
N PRO A 15 -8.71 -18.72 -8.44
CA PRO A 15 -7.67 -18.87 -7.42
C PRO A 15 -6.29 -18.44 -7.95
N ASP A 16 -6.06 -18.52 -9.26
CA ASP A 16 -4.81 -18.10 -9.89
C ASP A 16 -4.59 -16.58 -9.77
N ILE A 17 -5.67 -15.79 -9.85
CA ILE A 17 -5.61 -14.32 -9.67
C ILE A 17 -5.24 -14.00 -8.22
N VAL A 18 -5.83 -14.70 -7.25
CA VAL A 18 -5.54 -14.52 -5.82
C VAL A 18 -4.09 -14.91 -5.49
N VAL A 19 -3.62 -16.04 -6.04
CA VAL A 19 -2.24 -16.51 -5.83
C VAL A 19 -1.24 -15.53 -6.43
N ARG A 20 -1.48 -15.03 -7.65
CA ARG A 20 -0.62 -14.04 -8.30
C ARG A 20 -0.57 -12.72 -7.49
N HIS A 21 -1.72 -12.19 -7.08
CA HIS A 21 -1.78 -10.99 -6.21
C HIS A 21 -0.98 -11.16 -4.92
N GLN A 22 -1.05 -12.34 -4.30
CA GLN A 22 -0.33 -12.61 -3.05
C GLN A 22 1.19 -12.72 -3.29
N GLN A 23 1.62 -13.28 -4.42
CA GLN A 23 3.03 -13.32 -4.81
C GLN A 23 3.57 -11.91 -5.06
N ASP A 24 2.83 -11.09 -5.82
CA ASP A 24 3.21 -9.69 -6.10
C ASP A 24 3.34 -8.87 -4.81
N THR A 25 2.38 -9.05 -3.89
CA THR A 25 2.43 -8.40 -2.56
C THR A 25 3.70 -8.78 -1.81
N ARG A 26 4.05 -10.07 -1.75
CA ARG A 26 5.26 -10.54 -1.04
C ARG A 26 6.54 -10.01 -1.68
N GLN A 27 6.62 -9.98 -3.01
CA GLN A 27 7.77 -9.44 -3.73
C GLN A 27 7.96 -7.95 -3.47
N ILE A 28 6.88 -7.16 -3.57
CA ILE A 28 6.93 -5.72 -3.30
C ILE A 28 7.30 -5.46 -1.84
N MET A 29 6.75 -6.22 -0.89
CA MET A 29 7.13 -6.11 0.52
C MET A 29 8.62 -6.41 0.75
N GLN A 30 9.19 -7.40 0.06
CA GLN A 30 10.62 -7.70 0.13
C GLN A 30 11.46 -6.53 -0.39
N ILE A 31 11.11 -6.00 -1.56
CA ILE A 31 11.80 -4.84 -2.17
C ILE A 31 11.74 -3.63 -1.24
N ILE A 32 10.58 -3.32 -0.65
CA ILE A 32 10.46 -2.19 0.30
C ILE A 32 11.34 -2.43 1.54
N ARG A 33 11.42 -3.67 2.06
CA ARG A 33 12.27 -3.98 3.21
C ARG A 33 13.77 -3.87 2.90
N SER A 34 14.20 -4.26 1.70
CA SER A 34 15.62 -4.27 1.31
C SER A 34 16.11 -2.93 0.78
N GLU A 35 15.30 -2.24 -0.03
CA GLU A 35 15.70 -1.03 -0.78
C GLU A 35 15.12 0.26 -0.20
N HIS A 36 14.03 0.17 0.58
CA HIS A 36 13.30 1.33 1.12
C HIS A 36 13.13 1.26 2.65
N ASN A 37 14.16 0.83 3.37
CA ASN A 37 14.10 0.70 4.83
C ASN A 37 13.85 2.05 5.54
N ASN A 38 14.15 3.17 4.89
CA ASN A 38 13.82 4.52 5.36
C ASN A 38 12.31 4.71 5.60
N VAL A 39 11.45 4.04 4.82
CA VAL A 39 9.99 4.05 5.02
C VAL A 39 9.64 3.54 6.42
N TYR A 40 10.25 2.44 6.84
CA TYR A 40 10.00 1.89 8.18
C TYR A 40 10.52 2.82 9.27
N SER A 41 11.70 3.43 9.07
CA SER A 41 12.25 4.41 10.01
C SER A 41 11.36 5.65 10.17
N GLU A 42 10.71 6.13 9.11
CA GLU A 42 9.79 7.26 9.20
C GLU A 42 8.49 6.91 9.92
N LEU A 43 7.93 5.74 9.66
CA LEU A 43 6.77 5.24 10.40
C LEU A 43 7.11 5.07 11.90
N GLU A 44 8.31 4.58 12.22
CA GLU A 44 8.82 4.47 13.59
C GLU A 44 9.00 5.82 14.28
N ARG A 45 9.55 6.82 13.58
CA ARG A 45 9.67 8.20 14.10
C ARG A 45 8.32 8.83 14.44
N MET A 46 7.26 8.41 13.75
CA MET A 46 5.89 8.81 14.04
C MET A 46 5.21 8.01 15.17
N GLY A 47 5.92 7.05 15.76
CA GLY A 47 5.41 6.24 16.87
C GLY A 47 4.73 4.93 16.45
N LEU A 48 4.79 4.54 15.17
CA LEU A 48 4.38 3.19 14.76
C LEU A 48 5.50 2.20 15.06
N ASN A 49 5.20 1.13 15.81
CA ASN A 49 6.17 0.04 15.93
C ASN A 49 6.33 -0.71 14.59
N ARG A 50 7.43 -1.46 14.45
CA ARG A 50 7.77 -2.22 13.23
C ARG A 50 6.64 -3.12 12.73
N ASN A 51 5.89 -3.74 13.64
CA ASN A 51 4.79 -4.63 13.28
C ASN A 51 3.60 -3.86 12.68
N LEU A 52 3.22 -2.74 13.29
CA LEU A 52 2.17 -1.87 12.76
C LEU A 52 2.58 -1.22 11.44
N ALA A 53 3.85 -0.85 11.29
CA ALA A 53 4.41 -0.37 10.03
C ALA A 53 4.32 -1.44 8.93
N ASP A 54 4.67 -2.69 9.23
CA ASP A 54 4.60 -3.80 8.26
C ASP A 54 3.15 -4.10 7.83
N ILE A 55 2.21 -4.09 8.77
CA ILE A 55 0.78 -4.22 8.49
C ILE A 55 0.29 -3.09 7.58
N LEU A 56 0.64 -1.84 7.90
CA LEU A 56 0.25 -0.68 7.12
C LEU A 56 0.79 -0.74 5.70
N ILE A 57 2.09 -1.02 5.54
CA ILE A 57 2.72 -1.10 4.22
C ILE A 57 2.11 -2.26 3.42
N SER A 58 1.94 -3.44 4.02
CA SER A 58 1.30 -4.60 3.38
C SER A 58 -0.12 -4.26 2.90
N PHE A 59 -0.87 -3.54 3.73
CA PHE A 59 -2.19 -3.06 3.37
C PHE A 59 -2.15 -2.10 2.17
N LEU A 60 -1.24 -1.11 2.19
CA LEU A 60 -1.08 -0.15 1.09
C LEU A 60 -0.64 -0.83 -0.21
N VAL A 61 0.24 -1.83 -0.13
CA VAL A 61 0.67 -2.64 -1.28
C VAL A 61 -0.54 -3.33 -1.89
N ASN A 62 -1.30 -4.07 -1.07
CA ASN A 62 -2.46 -4.81 -1.55
C ASN A 62 -3.52 -3.87 -2.16
N PHE A 63 -3.78 -2.74 -1.49
CA PHE A 63 -4.68 -1.70 -1.99
C PHE A 63 -4.20 -1.17 -3.35
N THR A 64 -2.93 -0.79 -3.47
CA THR A 64 -2.36 -0.21 -4.68
C THR A 64 -2.37 -1.19 -5.85
N ILE A 65 -2.05 -2.47 -5.62
CA ILE A 65 -2.13 -3.51 -6.66
C ILE A 65 -3.58 -3.67 -7.14
N SER A 66 -4.56 -3.62 -6.23
CA SER A 66 -5.99 -3.73 -6.58
C SER A 66 -6.55 -2.53 -7.35
N GLN A 67 -5.84 -1.40 -7.38
CA GLN A 67 -6.23 -0.26 -8.21
C GLN A 67 -5.81 -0.52 -9.66
N GLU A 68 -6.62 -1.32 -10.36
CA GLU A 68 -6.43 -1.64 -11.77
C GLU A 68 -6.40 -0.37 -12.62
N GLY A 69 -5.28 -0.16 -13.32
CA GLY A 69 -5.22 0.87 -14.36
C GLY A 69 -3.86 1.51 -14.61
N GLY A 70 -2.80 1.20 -13.84
CA GLY A 70 -1.39 1.55 -14.13
C GLY A 70 -1.05 3.05 -14.31
N ARG A 71 -2.05 3.93 -14.40
CA ARG A 71 -1.98 5.34 -14.81
C ARG A 71 -2.37 6.29 -13.68
N LEU A 72 -2.89 5.75 -12.58
CA LEU A 72 -3.28 6.56 -11.42
C LEU A 72 -2.04 7.13 -10.74
N GLN A 73 -2.11 8.41 -10.37
CA GLN A 73 -1.08 9.07 -9.58
C GLN A 73 -1.23 8.70 -8.10
N ALA A 74 -0.13 8.73 -7.35
CA ALA A 74 -0.13 8.33 -5.94
C ALA A 74 -1.15 9.10 -5.09
N GLY A 75 -1.32 10.41 -5.34
CA GLY A 75 -2.35 11.22 -4.68
C GLY A 75 -3.77 10.70 -4.93
N GLN A 76 -4.08 10.25 -6.15
CA GLN A 76 -5.40 9.72 -6.48
C GLN A 76 -5.67 8.37 -5.78
N ILE A 77 -4.63 7.54 -5.63
CA ILE A 77 -4.73 6.28 -4.89
C ILE A 77 -4.88 6.56 -3.39
N TYR A 78 -4.13 7.53 -2.86
CA TYR A 78 -4.24 7.98 -1.47
C TYR A 78 -5.65 8.51 -1.15
N ASP A 79 -6.22 9.35 -2.01
CA ASP A 79 -7.57 9.87 -1.79
C ASP A 79 -8.61 8.74 -1.74
N ARG A 80 -8.48 7.74 -2.61
CA ARG A 80 -9.34 6.54 -2.58
C ARG A 80 -9.12 5.72 -1.31
N PHE A 81 -7.87 5.52 -0.91
CA PHE A 81 -7.52 4.81 0.32
C PHE A 81 -8.16 5.47 1.54
N ARG A 82 -8.01 6.80 1.69
CA ARG A 82 -8.60 7.57 2.79
C ARG A 82 -10.12 7.47 2.83
N ASN A 83 -10.76 7.47 1.67
CA ASN A 83 -12.21 7.39 1.55
C ASN A 83 -12.76 5.98 1.86
N GLN A 84 -12.01 4.93 1.51
CA GLN A 84 -12.43 3.55 1.77
C GLN A 84 -12.11 3.06 3.19
N ILE A 85 -11.23 3.77 3.91
CA ILE A 85 -10.68 3.30 5.19
C ILE A 85 -10.82 4.40 6.23
N PRO A 86 -12.06 4.67 6.71
CA PRO A 86 -12.33 5.75 7.64
C PRO A 86 -11.62 5.56 8.99
N TRP A 87 -11.37 4.30 9.38
CA TRP A 87 -10.72 3.96 10.65
C TRP A 87 -9.26 4.42 10.72
N PHE A 88 -8.62 4.73 9.59
CA PHE A 88 -7.27 5.27 9.58
C PHE A 88 -7.19 6.65 10.26
N ASN A 89 -8.24 7.47 10.11
CA ASN A 89 -8.35 8.74 10.83
C ASN A 89 -8.48 8.55 12.35
N LEU A 90 -9.03 7.42 12.80
CA LEU A 90 -9.17 7.10 14.23
C LEU A 90 -7.82 6.71 14.82
N VAL A 91 -7.07 5.87 14.11
CA VAL A 91 -5.70 5.47 14.51
C VAL A 91 -4.80 6.70 14.58
N ALA A 92 -4.82 7.57 13.56
CA ALA A 92 -4.03 8.81 13.54
C ALA A 92 -4.30 9.72 14.75
N ARG A 93 -5.56 9.85 15.18
CA ARG A 93 -5.93 10.61 16.39
C ARG A 93 -5.40 9.98 17.67
N GLN A 94 -5.39 8.65 17.75
CA GLN A 94 -4.94 7.93 18.94
C GLN A 94 -3.43 8.07 19.19
N ILE A 95 -2.64 8.10 18.11
CA ILE A 95 -1.17 8.22 18.18
C ILE A 95 -0.68 9.69 18.11
N ASN A 96 -1.59 10.66 18.19
CA ASN A 96 -1.32 12.10 18.16
C ASN A 96 -0.41 12.55 17.00
N ILE A 97 -0.50 11.85 15.85
CA ILE A 97 0.23 12.24 14.65
C ILE A 97 -0.51 13.39 13.98
N ARG A 98 0.22 14.41 13.54
CA ARG A 98 -0.33 15.47 12.70
C ARG A 98 -0.79 14.84 11.38
N GLY A 99 -2.09 14.90 11.10
CA GLY A 99 -2.67 14.30 9.90
C GLY A 99 -1.95 14.70 8.61
N SER A 100 -1.46 15.94 8.51
CA SER A 100 -0.69 16.42 7.36
C SER A 100 0.67 15.73 7.16
N GLU A 101 1.31 15.22 8.21
CA GLU A 101 2.58 14.48 8.13
C GLU A 101 2.31 13.04 7.67
N LEU A 102 1.29 12.41 8.25
CA LEU A 102 0.85 11.06 7.88
C LEU A 102 0.41 11.00 6.42
N ASP A 103 -0.38 11.98 5.97
CA ASP A 103 -0.86 12.09 4.60
C ASP A 103 0.32 12.14 3.61
N ARG A 104 1.37 12.91 3.93
CA ARG A 104 2.57 13.02 3.08
C ARG A 104 3.34 11.70 2.99
N ILE A 105 3.48 10.99 4.12
CA ILE A 105 4.23 9.73 4.19
C ILE A 105 3.48 8.63 3.46
N LEU A 106 2.16 8.53 3.65
CA LEU A 106 1.34 7.56 2.92
C LEU A 106 1.39 7.78 1.41
N ILE A 107 1.31 9.03 0.94
CA ILE A 107 1.47 9.36 -0.48
C ILE A 107 2.85 8.90 -0.98
N GLY A 108 3.91 9.18 -0.22
CA GLY A 108 5.27 8.74 -0.57
C GLY A 108 5.43 7.23 -0.65
N ILE A 109 4.82 6.48 0.28
CA ILE A 109 4.82 5.02 0.25
C ILE A 109 4.11 4.51 -1.01
N ILE A 110 2.98 5.11 -1.36
CA ILE A 110 2.24 4.76 -2.59
C ILE A 110 3.07 5.09 -3.84
N GLU A 111 3.81 6.20 -3.87
CA GLU A 111 4.74 6.53 -4.96
C GLU A 111 5.81 5.45 -5.15
N ILE A 112 6.41 4.96 -4.06
CA ILE A 112 7.38 3.87 -4.07
C ILE A 112 6.74 2.59 -4.62
N ILE A 113 5.58 2.21 -4.10
CA ILE A 113 4.85 1.00 -4.55
C ILE A 113 4.55 1.09 -6.05
N LEU A 114 4.05 2.23 -6.53
CA LEU A 114 3.80 2.46 -7.95
C LEU A 114 5.08 2.41 -8.81
N SER A 115 6.21 2.92 -8.30
CA SER A 115 7.50 2.82 -9.00
C SER A 115 7.93 1.36 -9.15
N ILE A 116 7.80 0.56 -8.08
CA ILE A 116 8.13 -0.87 -8.10
C ILE A 116 7.25 -1.61 -9.10
N ILE A 117 5.94 -1.37 -9.07
CA ILE A 117 4.97 -2.00 -9.99
C ILE A 117 5.25 -1.63 -11.46
N ARG A 118 5.58 -0.36 -11.75
CA ARG A 118 5.74 0.13 -13.12
C ARG A 118 7.10 -0.17 -13.73
N ASN A 119 8.16 -0.03 -12.95
CA ASN A 119 9.53 0.02 -13.48
C ASN A 119 10.37 -1.21 -13.08
N GLY A 120 9.88 -2.07 -12.19
CA GLY A 120 10.58 -3.24 -11.68
C GLY A 120 11.85 -2.85 -10.90
N SER A 121 11.76 -2.84 -9.56
CA SER A 121 12.87 -2.62 -8.60
C SER A 121 13.84 -1.46 -8.87
N ARG A 122 13.57 -0.56 -9.82
CA ARG A 122 14.36 0.66 -9.95
C ARG A 122 13.95 1.56 -8.80
N PRO A 123 14.88 1.88 -7.88
CA PRO A 123 14.59 2.86 -6.86
C PRO A 123 14.11 4.11 -7.59
N PRO A 124 12.94 4.68 -7.26
CA PRO A 124 12.63 6.02 -7.73
C PRO A 124 13.86 6.88 -7.44
N GLU A 125 14.39 7.57 -8.45
CA GLU A 125 15.42 8.60 -8.21
C GLU A 125 15.00 9.35 -6.96
N PRO A 126 15.88 9.57 -5.97
CA PRO A 126 15.53 10.23 -4.72
C PRO A 126 14.92 11.58 -5.08
N GLY A 127 13.60 11.58 -5.22
CA GLY A 127 12.86 12.76 -5.59
C GLY A 127 13.09 13.70 -4.44
N ARG A 128 13.37 14.96 -4.74
CA ARG A 128 13.64 16.08 -3.80
C ARG A 128 12.79 16.09 -2.50
N ARG A 129 11.68 15.34 -2.44
CA ARG A 129 10.86 15.07 -1.25
C ARG A 129 11.55 14.24 -0.16
N TRP A 130 12.36 13.23 -0.48
CA TRP A 130 12.97 12.35 0.53
C TRP A 130 14.28 12.91 1.10
N SER A 131 15.03 13.64 0.28
CA SER A 131 16.30 14.29 0.66
C SER A 131 16.16 15.33 1.79
N ARG A 132 14.93 15.80 2.06
CA ARG A 132 14.64 16.76 3.14
C ARG A 132 14.58 16.10 4.53
N TRP A 133 14.62 14.78 4.60
CA TRP A 133 14.55 13.98 5.84
C TRP A 133 15.89 13.32 6.21
N GLU A 134 16.88 13.45 5.32
CA GLU A 134 18.29 13.05 5.52
C GLU A 134 19.15 14.17 6.12
N SER A 135 18.57 15.36 6.41
CA SER A 135 19.26 16.48 7.08
C SER A 135 18.95 16.55 8.57
#